data_AF-A0A518LH14-F1
#
_entry.id   AF-A0A518LH14-F1
#
_cell.length_a   1.000
_cell.length_b   1.000
_cell.length_c   1.000
_cell.angle_alpha   90.00
_cell.angle_beta   90.00
_cell.angle_gamma   90.00
#
_symmetry.space_group_name_H-M   'P 1'
#
loop_
_entity.id
_entity.type
_entity.pdbx_description
1 polymer ?
#
loop_
_entity_poly.entity_id
_entity_poly.type
_entity_poly.pdbx_seq_one_letter_code
_entity_poly.pdbx_strand_id
1 'polypeptide(L)' 'MSKQEDQNDFSREAEGGRTGLAAEFMDFLKHNKKWWLLPILLAMVAVGVLIALGATGAAPFIYPLF' A
#
# COMPACT_ATOMS: atom_id res chain seq x y z
N MET A 1 -39.88 -25.95 -13.55
CA MET A 1 -39.64 -25.29 -12.24
C MET A 1 -38.20 -24.79 -12.08
N SER A 2 -37.37 -24.80 -13.13
CA SER A 2 -35.92 -24.52 -13.08
C SER A 2 -35.51 -23.06 -13.35
N LYS A 3 -36.40 -22.21 -13.90
CA LYS A 3 -36.05 -20.84 -14.33
C LYS A 3 -36.09 -19.79 -13.20
N GLN A 4 -36.56 -20.18 -12.01
CA GLN A 4 -36.67 -19.29 -10.84
C GLN A 4 -35.44 -19.36 -9.92
N GLU A 5 -34.76 -20.50 -9.83
CA GLU A 5 -33.50 -20.62 -9.07
C GLU A 5 -32.40 -19.76 -9.71
N ASP A 6 -32.22 -19.87 -11.03
CA ASP A 6 -31.23 -19.07 -11.79
C ASP A 6 -31.44 -17.55 -11.65
N GLN A 7 -32.70 -17.09 -11.58
CA GLN A 7 -33.01 -15.66 -11.42
C GLN A 7 -32.77 -15.15 -10.01
N ASN A 8 -33.01 -15.97 -8.99
CA ASN A 8 -32.76 -15.60 -7.59
C ASN A 8 -31.27 -15.54 -7.27
N ASP A 9 -30.46 -16.44 -7.85
CA ASP A 9 -29.01 -16.44 -7.65
C ASP A 9 -28.34 -15.23 -8.32
N PHE A 10 -28.73 -14.89 -9.55
CA PHE A 10 -28.23 -13.69 -10.23
C PHE A 10 -28.58 -12.40 -9.47
N SER A 11 -29.78 -12.33 -8.90
CA SER A 11 -30.24 -11.15 -8.14
C SER A 11 -29.50 -10.99 -6.81
N ARG A 12 -29.19 -12.09 -6.12
CA ARG A 12 -28.38 -12.08 -4.88
C ARG A 12 -26.95 -11.61 -5.10
N GLU A 13 -26.35 -11.98 -6.24
CA GLU A 13 -24.98 -11.60 -6.57
C GLU A 13 -24.89 -10.10 -6.95
N ALA A 14 -25.94 -9.56 -7.58
CA ALA A 14 -26.05 -8.14 -7.92
C ALA A 14 -26.30 -7.23 -6.70
N GLU A 15 -26.88 -7.76 -5.63
CA GLU A 15 -27.02 -7.07 -4.33
C GLU A 15 -25.73 -7.10 -3.48
N GLY A 16 -24.71 -7.86 -3.91
CA GLY A 16 -23.37 -7.85 -3.31
C GLY A 16 -22.84 -6.42 -3.27
N GLY A 17 -22.71 -5.87 -2.06
CA GLY A 17 -22.34 -4.47 -1.87
C GLY A 17 -21.07 -4.11 -2.63
N ARG A 18 -21.16 -3.08 -3.48
CA ARG A 18 -20.00 -2.56 -4.23
C ARG A 18 -18.89 -2.24 -3.24
N THR A 19 -17.82 -3.02 -3.29
CA THR A 19 -16.57 -2.71 -2.60
C THR A 19 -16.14 -1.32 -3.07
N GLY A 20 -15.93 -0.39 -2.13
CA GLY A 20 -15.54 0.98 -2.50
C GLY A 20 -14.18 0.99 -3.19
N LEU A 21 -13.96 1.94 -4.10
CA LEU A 21 -12.69 2.11 -4.83
C LEU A 21 -11.46 2.13 -3.91
N ALA A 22 -11.58 2.74 -2.72
CA ALA A 22 -10.51 2.76 -1.73
C ALA A 22 -10.19 1.37 -1.14
N ALA A 23 -11.21 0.53 -0.95
CA ALA A 23 -11.04 -0.83 -0.46
C ALA A 23 -10.44 -1.74 -1.54
N GLU A 24 -10.90 -1.62 -2.80
CA GLU A 24 -10.29 -2.31 -3.95
C GLU A 24 -8.83 -1.89 -4.16
N PHE A 25 -8.52 -0.60 -4.02
CA PHE A 25 -7.15 -0.10 -4.11
C PHE A 25 -6.26 -0.64 -2.99
N MET A 26 -6.78 -0.70 -1.76
CA MET A 26 -6.04 -1.26 -0.63
C MET A 26 -5.81 -2.76 -0.80
N ASP A 27 -6.79 -3.51 -1.31
CA ASP A 27 -6.64 -4.93 -1.62
C ASP A 27 -5.70 -5.17 -2.80
N PHE A 28 -5.72 -4.29 -3.82
CA PHE A 28 -4.75 -4.30 -4.90
C PHE A 28 -3.33 -4.06 -4.36
N LEU A 29 -3.14 -3.07 -3.47
CA LEU A 29 -1.86 -2.81 -2.81
C LEU A 29 -1.38 -3.98 -1.94
N LYS A 30 -2.28 -4.74 -1.32
CA LYS A 30 -1.92 -5.96 -0.58
C LYS A 30 -1.51 -7.10 -1.51
N HIS A 31 -2.19 -7.27 -2.64
CA HIS A 31 -1.90 -8.32 -3.63
C HIS A 31 -0.66 -8.02 -4.48
N ASN A 32 -0.35 -6.74 -4.72
CA ASN A 32 0.91 -6.34 -5.32
C ASN A 32 2.02 -6.50 -4.29
N LYS A 33 3.01 -7.37 -4.57
CA LYS A 33 4.10 -7.69 -3.64
C LYS A 33 4.76 -6.40 -3.13
N LYS A 34 4.49 -6.07 -1.85
CA LYS A 34 5.06 -4.92 -1.11
C LYS A 34 6.59 -4.85 -1.13
N TRP A 35 7.25 -5.92 -1.56
CA TRP A 35 8.69 -6.01 -1.81
C TRP A 35 9.24 -4.90 -2.70
N TRP A 36 8.45 -4.33 -3.61
CA TRP A 36 8.90 -3.19 -4.43
C TRP A 36 8.75 -1.83 -3.72
N LEU A 37 7.82 -1.72 -2.77
CA LEU A 37 7.58 -0.49 -2.01
C LEU A 37 8.53 -0.38 -0.82
N LEU A 38 8.92 -1.52 -0.25
CA LEU A 38 9.87 -1.61 0.85
C LEU A 38 11.21 -0.88 0.59
N PRO A 39 11.92 -1.07 -0.55
CA PRO A 39 13.18 -0.37 -0.80
C PRO A 39 13.00 1.14 -0.92
N ILE A 40 11.89 1.62 -1.50
CA ILE A 40 11.59 3.06 -1.61
C ILE A 40 11.35 3.65 -0.21
N LEU A 41 10.56 2.97 0.61
CA LEU A 41 10.24 3.40 1.96
C LEU A 41 11.51 3.42 2.84
N LEU A 42 12.37 2.43 2.69
CA LEU A 42 13.63 2.34 3.42
C LEU A 42 14.61 3.44 3.02
N ALA A 43 14.69 3.77 1.71
CA ALA A 43 15.47 4.91 1.24
C ALA A 43 14.95 6.25 1.80
N MET A 44 13.63 6.46 1.82
CA MET A 44 13.03 7.65 2.43
C MET A 44 13.37 7.79 3.91
N VAL A 45 13.26 6.69 4.67
CA VAL A 45 13.63 6.68 6.09
C VAL A 45 15.12 6.94 6.26
N ALA A 46 15.98 6.32 5.46
CA ALA A 46 17.42 6.53 5.51
C ALA A 46 17.79 8.00 5.29
N VAL A 47 17.19 8.65 4.29
CA VAL A 47 17.37 10.09 4.04
C VAL A 47 16.88 10.93 5.22
N GLY A 48 15.70 10.61 5.78
CA GLY A 48 15.18 11.29 6.96
C GLY A 48 16.11 11.19 8.17
N VAL A 49 16.70 10.01 8.39
CA VAL A 49 17.71 9.78 9.45
C VAL A 49 18.96 10.60 9.19
N LEU A 50 19.49 10.63 7.96
CA LEU A 50 20.67 11.44 7.61
C LEU A 50 20.43 12.94 7.86
N ILE A 51 19.25 13.45 7.48
CA ILE A 51 18.87 14.85 7.74
C ILE A 51 18.80 15.11 9.24
N ALA A 52 18.16 14.22 10.01
CA ALA A 52 18.05 14.37 11.46
C ALA A 52 19.43 14.37 12.14
N LEU A 53 20.34 13.49 11.73
CA LEU A 53 21.70 13.43 12.26
C LEU A 53 22.54 14.66 11.84
N GLY A 54 22.35 15.17 10.62
CA GLY A 54 22.99 16.39 10.13
C GLY A 54 22.60 17.66 10.90
N ALA A 55 21.41 17.69 11.50
CA ALA A 55 20.99 18.77 12.38
C ALA A 55 21.58 18.69 13.81
N THR A 56 22.38 17.65 14.11
CA THR A 56 22.99 17.44 15.43
C THR A 56 24.51 17.62 15.40
N GLY A 57 25.17 17.46 16.56
CA GLY A 57 26.63 17.40 16.66
C GLY A 57 27.28 16.25 15.88
N ALA A 58 26.50 15.34 15.28
CA ALA A 58 27.00 14.29 14.39
C ALA A 58 27.41 14.80 12.98
N ALA A 59 27.07 16.04 12.61
CA ALA A 59 27.37 16.62 11.29
C ALA A 59 28.82 16.42 10.79
N PRO A 60 29.88 16.61 11.61
CA PRO A 60 31.27 16.43 11.16
C PRO A 60 31.60 15.01 10.68
N PHE A 61 30.87 14.00 11.15
CA PHE A 61 31.06 12.60 10.78
C PHE A 61 30.28 12.20 9.51
N ILE A 62 29.31 13.02 9.09
CA ILE A 62 28.48 12.78 7.90
C ILE A 62 29.11 13.39 6.65
N TYR A 63 29.72 14.57 6.77
CA TYR A 63 30.34 15.28 5.65
C TYR A 63 31.32 14.44 4.80
N PRO A 64 32.18 13.56 5.36
CA PRO A 64 33.12 12.78 4.55
C PRO A 64 32.47 11.72 3.64
N LEU A 65 31.18 11.43 3.81
CA LEU A 65 30.43 10.48 2.97
C LEU A 65 29.95 11.10 1.65
N PHE A 66 30.17 12.40 1.44
CA PHE A 66 29.79 13.19 0.27
C PHE A 66 31.01 13.94 -0.30
#